data_AF-K2DJF7-F1
#
_entry.id   AF-K2DJF7-F1
#
_cell.length_a   1.000
_cell.length_b   1.000
_cell.length_c   1.000
_cell.angle_alpha   90.00
_cell.angle_beta   90.00
_cell.angle_gamma   90.00
#
_symmetry.space_group_name_H-M   'P 1'
#
loop_
_entity.id
_entity.type
_entity.pdbx_description
1 polymer ?
#
loop_
_entity_poly.entity_id
_entity_poly.type
_entity_poly.pdbx_seq_one_letter_code
_entity_poly.pdbx_strand_id
1 'polypeptide(L)' 'ERVRSQLNLSWGIIPFILLHCDSIEELVERSVSYLKKNKIVKKKDKIVVVAGEPVGQAGNINLLELKEIK' A
#
# COMPACT_ATOMS: atom_id res chain seq x y z
N GLU A 1 12.59 -4.92 -5.63
CA GLU A 1 12.24 -5.45 -6.96
C GLU A 1 11.82 -6.91 -6.99
N ARG A 2 12.60 -7.84 -6.41
CA ARG A 2 12.29 -9.29 -6.39
C ARG A 2 10.83 -9.61 -6.03
N VAL A 3 10.34 -9.06 -4.92
CA VAL A 3 8.96 -9.29 -4.44
C VAL A 3 7.90 -8.79 -5.42
N ARG A 4 8.11 -7.62 -6.05
CA ARG A 4 7.20 -7.10 -7.08
C ARG A 4 7.04 -8.10 -8.23
N SER A 5 8.15 -8.65 -8.72
CA SER A 5 8.11 -9.62 -9.84
C SER A 5 7.45 -10.94 -9.43
N GLN A 6 7.63 -11.38 -8.19
CA GLN A 6 6.96 -12.58 -7.66
C GLN A 6 5.44 -12.39 -7.57
N LEU A 7 4.99 -11.22 -7.08
CA LEU A 7 3.56 -10.90 -6.94
C LEU A 7 2.81 -10.77 -8.28
N ASN A 8 3.51 -10.55 -9.40
CA ASN A 8 2.89 -10.53 -10.73
C ASN A 8 2.29 -11.89 -11.12
N LEU A 9 2.65 -12.98 -10.44
CA LEU A 9 2.07 -14.32 -10.65
C LEU A 9 0.81 -14.55 -9.78
N SER A 10 0.51 -13.63 -8.86
CA SER A 10 -0.67 -13.73 -8.00
C SER A 10 -1.89 -13.13 -8.67
N TRP A 11 -3.00 -13.88 -8.66
CA TRP A 11 -4.24 -13.48 -9.31
C TRP A 11 -4.80 -12.18 -8.72
N GLY A 12 -5.12 -11.21 -9.59
CA GLY A 12 -5.72 -9.93 -9.20
C GLY A 12 -4.78 -8.95 -8.49
N ILE A 13 -3.48 -9.22 -8.42
CA ILE A 13 -2.51 -8.34 -7.74
C ILE A 13 -1.81 -7.42 -8.75
N ILE A 14 -1.78 -6.12 -8.44
CA ILE A 14 -1.01 -5.11 -9.17
C ILE A 14 0.03 -4.52 -8.21
N PRO A 15 1.25 -5.08 -8.14
CA PRO A 15 2.25 -4.66 -7.17
C PRO A 15 2.98 -3.40 -7.64
N PHE A 16 3.33 -2.52 -6.70
CA PHE A 16 4.16 -1.34 -6.95
C PHE A 16 5.25 -1.23 -5.88
N ILE A 17 6.27 -0.42 -6.17
CA ILE A 17 7.41 -0.21 -5.26
C ILE A 17 7.31 1.20 -4.69
N LEU A 18 7.49 1.30 -3.38
CA LEU A 18 7.67 2.55 -2.66
C LEU A 18 9.10 2.64 -2.14
N LEU A 19 9.54 3.87 -1.86
CA LEU A 19 10.72 4.12 -1.05
C LEU A 19 10.47 3.66 0.40
N HIS A 20 11.54 3.40 1.14
CA HIS A 20 11.46 3.02 2.55
C HIS A 20 10.63 4.03 3.35
N CYS A 21 9.76 3.54 4.22
CA CYS A 21 8.92 4.33 5.11
C CYS A 21 9.20 3.90 6.55
N ASP A 22 9.24 4.87 7.45
CA ASP A 22 9.54 4.63 8.86
C ASP A 22 8.26 4.43 9.69
N SER A 23 7.10 4.87 9.19
CA SER A 23 5.81 4.72 9.85
C SER A 23 4.70 4.25 8.90
N ILE A 24 3.61 3.74 9.49
CA ILE A 24 2.42 3.34 8.76
C ILE A 24 1.77 4.54 8.07
N GLU A 25 1.69 5.69 8.74
CA GLU A 25 1.11 6.91 8.18
C GLU A 25 1.81 7.32 6.88
N GLU A 26 3.15 7.30 6.91
CA GLU A 26 3.98 7.59 5.74
C GLU A 26 3.77 6.55 4.62
N LEU A 27 3.70 5.26 4.98
CA LEU A 27 3.39 4.18 4.05
C LEU A 27 2.05 4.43 3.35
N VAL A 28 1.01 4.78 4.11
CA VAL A 28 -0.33 5.03 3.55
C VAL A 28 -0.33 6.28 2.68
N GLU A 29 0.29 7.38 3.12
CA GLU A 29 0.32 8.63 2.37
C GLU A 29 1.06 8.49 1.03
N ARG A 30 2.23 7.84 1.04
CA ARG A 30 2.99 7.55 -0.19
C ARG A 30 2.24 6.58 -1.11
N SER A 31 1.58 5.58 -0.56
CA SER A 31 0.72 4.65 -1.33
C SER A 31 -0.41 5.41 -2.04
N VAL A 32 -1.17 6.23 -1.31
CA VAL A 32 -2.28 7.01 -1.88
C VAL A 32 -1.77 7.98 -2.96
N SER A 33 -0.64 8.63 -2.72
CA SER A 33 -0.03 9.55 -3.70
C SER A 33 0.36 8.82 -4.99
N TYR A 34 0.95 7.63 -4.87
CA TYR A 34 1.25 6.77 -6.02
C TYR A 34 -0.01 6.36 -6.78
N LEU A 35 -1.04 5.88 -6.08
CA LEU A 35 -2.29 5.43 -6.69
C LEU A 35 -3.01 6.55 -7.43
N LYS A 36 -3.03 7.77 -6.88
CA LYS A 36 -3.58 8.97 -7.54
C LYS A 36 -2.80 9.33 -8.81
N LYS A 37 -1.46 9.35 -8.73
CA LYS A 37 -0.59 9.68 -9.86
C LYS A 37 -0.79 8.71 -11.04
N ASN A 38 -1.03 7.43 -10.73
CA ASN A 38 -1.29 6.39 -11.72
C ASN A 38 -2.78 6.25 -12.10
N LYS A 39 -3.66 7.15 -11.62
CA LYS A 39 -5.10 7.17 -11.91
C LYS A 39 -5.83 5.86 -11.54
N ILE A 40 -5.33 5.14 -10.54
CA ILE A 40 -5.93 3.90 -10.03
C ILE A 40 -7.10 4.21 -9.08
N VAL A 41 -6.97 5.28 -8.30
CA VAL A 41 -8.01 5.76 -7.37
C VAL A 41 -8.38 7.21 -7.69
N LYS A 42 -9.61 7.58 -7.33
CA LYS A 42 -10.18 8.92 -7.48
C LYS A 42 -10.56 9.50 -6.11
N LYS A 43 -10.82 10.80 -6.10
CA LYS A 43 -11.34 11.49 -4.91
C LYS A 43 -12.68 10.87 -4.50
N LYS A 44 -12.88 10.69 -3.19
CA LYS A 44 -14.02 10.02 -2.53
C LYS A 44 -14.05 8.50 -2.64
N ASP A 45 -13.07 7.86 -3.28
CA ASP A 45 -12.96 6.41 -3.22
C ASP A 45 -12.64 5.97 -1.78
N LYS A 46 -13.19 4.83 -1.37
CA LYS A 46 -12.89 4.20 -0.09
C LYS A 46 -11.92 3.06 -0.32
N ILE A 47 -10.80 3.06 0.39
CA ILE A 47 -9.80 2.01 0.35
C ILE A 47 -9.71 1.32 1.71
N VAL A 48 -9.38 0.03 1.67
CA VAL A 48 -9.02 -0.75 2.87
C VAL A 48 -7.51 -0.88 2.88
N VAL A 49 -6.89 -0.44 3.97
CA VAL A 49 -5.45 -0.54 4.21
C VAL A 49 -5.22 -1.71 5.15
N VAL A 50 -4.37 -2.64 4.72
CA VAL A 50 -3.86 -3.74 5.54
C VAL A 50 -2.36 -3.56 5.69
N ALA A 51 -1.88 -3.38 6.91
CA ALA A 51 -0.47 -3.10 7.18
C ALA A 51 0.00 -3.70 8.52
N GLY A 52 1.28 -3.54 8.80
CA GLY A 52 1.96 -4.08 9.96
C GLY A 52 2.93 -3.09 10.59
N GLU A 53 2.92 -3.00 11.91
CA GLU A 53 3.91 -2.28 12.71
C GLU A 53 4.80 -3.27 13.49
N PRO A 54 6.14 -3.16 13.44
CA PRO A 54 6.93 -2.13 12.75
C PRO A 54 6.98 -2.33 11.22
N VAL A 55 7.05 -1.21 10.48
CA VAL A 55 7.13 -1.24 9.02
C VAL A 55 8.42 -1.91 8.56
N GLY A 56 8.32 -2.78 7.55
CA GLY A 56 9.47 -3.47 6.97
C GLY A 56 9.89 -4.76 7.68
N GLN A 57 9.21 -5.15 8.77
CA GLN A 57 9.41 -6.45 9.40
C GLN A 57 8.37 -7.48 8.90
N ALA A 58 8.85 -8.64 8.47
CA ALA A 58 7.98 -9.73 8.03
C ALA A 58 7.27 -10.41 9.23
N GLY A 59 6.05 -10.90 9.00
CA GLY A 59 5.32 -11.74 9.96
C GLY A 59 4.37 -11.00 10.90
N ASN A 60 4.40 -9.66 10.93
CA ASN A 60 3.54 -8.85 11.79
C ASN A 60 2.56 -8.03 10.94
N ILE A 61 1.32 -8.51 10.78
CA ILE A 61 0.21 -7.72 10.19
C ILE A 61 -0.81 -7.49 11.30
N ASN A 62 -0.95 -6.24 11.73
CA ASN A 62 -1.74 -5.85 12.89
C ASN A 62 -2.63 -4.62 12.67
N LEU A 63 -2.68 -4.07 11.45
CA LEU A 63 -3.53 -2.92 11.13
C LEU A 63 -4.51 -3.24 10.00
N LEU A 64 -5.79 -2.92 10.23
CA LEU A 64 -6.84 -2.85 9.23
C LEU A 64 -7.57 -1.51 9.37
N GLU A 65 -7.46 -0.64 8.37
CA GLU A 65 -8.06 0.70 8.39
C GLU A 65 -8.88 0.95 7.12
N LEU A 66 -10.05 1.58 7.26
CA LEU A 66 -10.85 2.05 6.13
C LEU A 66 -10.63 3.55 5.94
N LYS A 67 -10.12 3.94 4.78
CA LYS A 67 -9.71 5.33 4.50
C LYS A 67 -10.40 5.87 3.25
N GLU A 68 -10.91 7.10 3.35
CA GLU A 68 -11.44 7.82 2.20
C GLU A 68 -10.35 8.68 1.53
N ILE A 69 -10.23 8.57 0.21
CA ILE A 69 -9.28 9.32 -0.59
C ILE A 69 -9.74 10.78 -0.72
N LYS A 70 -9.00 11.70 -0.09
CA LYS A 70 -9.24 13.16 -0.17
C LYS A 70 -8.80 13.78 -1.49
#